data_AF-A0A7G5GXV4-F1
#
_entry.id   AF-A0A7G5GXV4-F1
#
_cell.length_a   1.000
_cell.length_b   1.000
_cell.length_c   1.000
_cell.angle_alpha   90.00
_cell.angle_beta   90.00
_cell.angle_gamma   90.00
#
_symmetry.space_group_name_H-M   'P 1'
#
loop_
_entity.id
_entity.type
_entity.pdbx_description
1 polymer ?
#
loop_
_entity_poly.entity_id
_entity_poly.type
_entity_poly.pdbx_seq_one_letter_code
_entity_poly.pdbx_strand_id
1 'polypeptide(L)'
;MQYVLRFQVYDGPSRQHFTQLGTDRLVDKYPLYRYGLVYRIDDEPLADKLPVYVAANITRIRHIPDPSNPDTSALLFEVFLARLEEWGEFEEAEEVKQVKETYWPTYSKKLIRERPLA
;
A
#
# COMPACT_ATOMS: atom_id res chain seq x y z
N MET A 1 4.86 -17.92 9.03
CA MET A 1 3.79 -17.41 8.17
C MET A 1 4.45 -16.67 7.03
N GLN A 2 4.21 -17.06 5.80
CA GLN A 2 4.84 -16.46 4.63
C GLN A 2 4.12 -15.17 4.24
N TYR A 3 4.89 -14.18 3.79
CA TYR A 3 4.35 -12.95 3.21
C TYR A 3 4.68 -12.92 1.73
N VAL A 4 3.69 -12.51 0.94
CA VAL A 4 3.78 -12.35 -0.51
C VAL A 4 3.47 -10.89 -0.80
N LEU A 5 4.32 -10.23 -1.59
CA LEU A 5 4.20 -8.84 -1.97
C LEU A 5 3.93 -8.74 -3.47
N ARG A 6 2.86 -8.03 -3.83
CA ARG A 6 2.48 -7.76 -5.21
C ARG A 6 2.36 -6.27 -5.43
N PHE A 7 3.13 -5.76 -6.37
CA PHE A 7 3.01 -4.37 -6.82
C PHE A 7 2.01 -4.28 -7.97
N GLN A 8 1.13 -3.30 -7.90
CA GLN A 8 0.16 -3.00 -8.94
C GLN A 8 0.32 -1.53 -9.28
N VAL A 9 0.47 -1.20 -10.54
CA VAL A 9 0.61 0.18 -11.02
C VAL A 9 -0.68 0.56 -11.70
N TYR A 10 -1.27 1.69 -11.28
CA TYR A 10 -2.42 2.26 -11.96
C TYR A 10 -2.04 2.72 -13.36
N ASP A 11 -2.93 2.50 -14.32
CA ASP A 11 -2.74 2.95 -15.70
C ASP A 11 -3.03 4.46 -15.86
N GLY A 12 -3.57 5.10 -14.82
CA GLY A 12 -3.84 6.53 -14.77
C GLY A 12 -4.58 6.98 -13.49
N PRO A 13 -4.87 8.28 -13.34
CA PRO A 13 -5.41 8.88 -12.11
C PRO A 13 -6.83 8.44 -11.75
N SER A 14 -7.57 7.84 -12.70
CA SER A 14 -8.93 7.34 -12.47
C SER A 14 -8.99 6.14 -11.50
N ARG A 15 -7.85 5.45 -11.28
CA ARG A 15 -7.74 4.22 -10.47
C ARG A 15 -8.63 3.05 -10.90
N GLN A 16 -9.24 3.11 -12.09
CA GLN A 16 -10.15 2.07 -12.60
C GLN A 16 -9.39 0.84 -13.13
N HIS A 17 -8.19 1.07 -13.65
CA HIS A 17 -7.36 0.05 -14.26
C HIS A 17 -5.96 0.08 -13.66
N PHE A 18 -5.40 -1.10 -13.48
CA PHE A 18 -4.07 -1.31 -12.97
C PHE A 18 -3.49 -2.59 -13.54
N THR A 19 -2.19 -2.64 -13.63
CA THR A 19 -1.42 -3.79 -14.08
C THR A 19 -0.47 -4.24 -12.99
N GLN A 20 -0.20 -5.54 -12.92
CA GLN A 20 0.80 -6.05 -11.99
C GLN A 20 2.19 -5.65 -12.49
N LEU A 21 2.99 -5.04 -11.61
CA LEU A 21 4.37 -4.69 -11.86
C LEU A 21 5.26 -5.83 -11.39
N GLY A 22 5.94 -6.49 -12.34
CA GLY A 22 6.82 -7.62 -12.06
C GLY A 22 6.08 -8.86 -11.53
N THR A 23 6.83 -9.78 -10.93
CA THR A 23 6.27 -11.00 -10.31
C THR A 23 6.04 -10.82 -8.82
N ASP A 24 5.18 -11.67 -8.25
CA ASP A 24 4.99 -11.73 -6.81
C ASP A 24 6.31 -12.02 -6.08
N ARG A 25 6.58 -11.29 -5.01
CA ARG A 25 7.82 -11.41 -4.24
C ARG A 25 7.55 -12.07 -2.89
N LEU A 26 8.32 -13.10 -2.56
CA LEU A 26 8.36 -13.63 -1.21
C LEU A 26 9.17 -12.68 -0.33
N VAL A 27 8.62 -12.33 0.84
CA VAL A 27 9.27 -11.42 1.78
C VAL A 27 9.24 -11.99 3.18
N ASP A 28 10.37 -11.89 3.88
CA ASP A 28 10.52 -12.46 5.23
C ASP A 28 9.94 -11.54 6.32
N LYS A 29 9.75 -10.26 5.98
CA LYS A 29 9.28 -9.22 6.89
C LYS A 29 7.93 -8.69 6.43
N TYR A 30 7.11 -8.30 7.41
CA TYR A 30 5.85 -7.63 7.18
C TYR A 30 6.05 -6.36 6.32
N PRO A 31 5.49 -6.28 5.11
CA PRO A 31 5.69 -5.13 4.23
C PRO A 31 4.95 -3.90 4.75
N LEU A 32 5.64 -2.75 4.81
CA LEU A 32 5.06 -1.48 5.24
C LEU A 32 5.13 -0.46 4.11
N TYR A 33 4.04 -0.36 3.34
CA TYR A 33 3.87 0.67 2.32
C TYR A 33 2.82 1.68 2.78
N ARG A 34 3.27 2.91 2.99
CA ARG A 34 2.42 4.04 3.40
C ARG A 34 2.00 4.86 2.19
N TYR A 35 0.70 5.19 2.15
CA TYR A 35 0.11 6.08 1.17
C TYR A 35 0.88 7.41 1.07
N GLY A 36 1.06 7.89 -0.16
CA GLY A 36 1.74 9.15 -0.48
C GLY A 36 3.27 9.10 -0.38
N LEU A 37 3.86 7.99 0.08
CA LEU A 37 5.32 7.84 0.09
C LEU A 37 5.85 7.29 -1.24
N VAL A 38 7.08 7.67 -1.52
CA VAL A 38 7.82 7.35 -2.75
C VAL A 38 8.62 6.07 -2.56
N TYR A 39 8.59 5.17 -3.55
CA TYR A 39 9.30 3.89 -3.56
C TYR A 39 9.99 3.67 -4.90
N ARG A 40 11.12 2.97 -4.86
CA ARG A 40 11.79 2.39 -6.03
C ARG A 40 11.55 0.90 -6.04
N ILE A 41 11.15 0.38 -7.19
CA ILE A 41 10.84 -1.05 -7.35
C ILE A 41 11.90 -1.63 -8.29
N ASP A 42 12.79 -2.47 -7.76
CA ASP A 42 13.97 -2.98 -8.48
C ASP A 42 13.66 -4.09 -9.53
N ASP A 43 12.43 -4.17 -10.06
CA ASP A 43 12.03 -5.24 -11.00
C ASP A 43 12.24 -4.88 -12.49
N GLU A 44 12.58 -3.63 -12.82
CA GLU A 44 12.82 -3.24 -14.22
C GLU A 44 14.31 -3.29 -14.57
N PRO A 45 14.69 -4.01 -15.65
CA PRO A 45 16.09 -4.13 -16.05
C PRO A 45 16.63 -2.79 -16.54
N LEU A 46 17.63 -2.26 -15.83
CA LEU A 46 18.67 -1.34 -16.33
C LEU A 46 18.22 -0.35 -17.42
N ALA A 47 17.25 0.49 -17.11
CA ALA A 47 17.18 1.81 -17.72
C ALA A 47 17.96 2.79 -16.84
N ASP A 48 18.74 3.70 -17.43
CA ASP A 48 19.55 4.72 -16.74
C ASP A 48 18.76 5.61 -15.75
N LYS A 49 17.43 5.44 -15.68
CA LYS A 49 16.52 6.01 -14.67
C LYS A 49 15.56 4.91 -14.22
N LEU A 50 15.80 4.31 -13.06
CA LEU A 50 14.82 3.42 -12.43
C LEU A 50 13.51 4.21 -12.21
N PRO A 51 12.35 3.69 -12.66
CA PRO A 51 11.09 4.38 -12.45
C PRO A 51 10.81 4.50 -10.95
N VAL A 52 10.30 5.67 -10.58
CA VAL A 52 9.96 6.01 -9.22
C VAL A 52 8.44 6.03 -9.10
N TYR A 53 7.94 5.38 -8.06
CA TYR A 53 6.51 5.20 -7.85
C TYR A 53 6.07 5.81 -6.52
N VAL A 54 4.80 6.15 -6.41
CA VAL A 54 4.16 6.62 -5.18
C VAL A 54 3.07 5.63 -4.78
N ALA A 55 3.01 5.25 -3.51
CA ALA A 55 1.89 4.43 -3.01
C ALA A 55 0.59 5.24 -3.07
N ALA A 56 -0.27 4.89 -4.03
CA ALA A 56 -1.43 5.66 -4.42
C ALA A 56 -2.75 5.17 -3.80
N ASN A 57 -2.68 4.11 -2.99
CA ASN A 57 -3.81 3.62 -2.19
C ASN A 57 -3.31 2.92 -0.91
N ILE A 58 -4.23 2.60 0.00
CA ILE A 58 -3.98 1.74 1.16
C ILE A 58 -3.63 0.33 0.67
N THR A 59 -2.60 -0.27 1.28
CA THR A 59 -2.22 -1.65 0.98
C THR A 59 -3.37 -2.60 1.32
N ARG A 60 -3.79 -3.41 0.35
CA ARG A 60 -4.83 -4.44 0.58
C ARG A 60 -4.15 -5.73 1.00
N ILE A 61 -4.70 -6.38 2.03
CA ILE A 61 -4.14 -7.60 2.59
C ILE A 61 -5.17 -8.73 2.41
N ARG A 62 -4.74 -9.85 1.85
CA ARG A 62 -5.59 -11.02 1.61
C ARG A 62 -4.89 -12.30 2.05
N HIS A 63 -5.66 -13.28 2.49
CA HIS A 63 -5.14 -14.63 2.71
C HIS A 63 -5.11 -15.39 1.38
N ILE A 64 -3.98 -16.03 1.10
CA ILE A 64 -3.80 -16.92 -0.04
C ILE A 64 -3.17 -18.24 0.44
N PRO A 65 -3.29 -19.34 -0.32
CA PRO A 65 -2.44 -20.51 -0.10
C PRO A 65 -0.97 -20.12 -0.22
N ASP A 66 -0.11 -20.65 0.65
CA ASP A 66 1.32 -20.38 0.59
C ASP A 66 1.91 -20.98 -0.70
N PRO A 67 2.58 -20.18 -1.56
CA PRO A 67 3.18 -20.66 -2.81
C PRO A 67 4.18 -21.81 -2.61
N SER A 68 4.82 -21.89 -1.44
CA SER A 68 5.82 -22.91 -1.12
C SER A 68 5.20 -24.13 -0.42
N ASN A 69 4.05 -23.97 0.23
CA ASN A 69 3.34 -25.06 0.91
C ASN A 69 1.81 -24.81 0.90
N PRO A 70 1.08 -25.37 -0.08
CA PRO A 70 -0.35 -25.11 -0.27
C PRO A 70 -1.25 -25.46 0.93
N ASP A 71 -0.79 -26.30 1.85
CA ASP A 71 -1.52 -26.69 3.06
C ASP A 71 -1.51 -25.60 4.15
N THR A 72 -0.75 -24.53 3.94
CA THR A 72 -0.61 -23.41 4.86
C THR A 72 -1.06 -22.10 4.22
N SER A 73 -1.44 -21.12 5.06
CA SER A 73 -1.85 -19.80 4.57
C SER A 73 -0.69 -18.80 4.60
N ALA A 74 -0.63 -17.98 3.55
CA ALA A 74 0.23 -16.81 3.43
C ALA A 74 -0.62 -15.53 3.36
N LEU A 75 0.00 -14.39 3.68
CA LEU A 75 -0.62 -13.08 3.47
C LEU A 75 -0.08 -12.43 2.21
N LEU A 76 -0.98 -12.10 1.29
CA LEU A 76 -0.71 -11.29 0.12
C LEU A 76 -0.92 -9.82 0.44
N PHE A 77 0.12 -9.02 0.22
CA PHE A 77 0.13 -7.56 0.30
C PHE A 77 0.07 -6.98 -1.11
N GLU A 78 -1.09 -6.43 -1.46
CA GLU A 78 -1.30 -5.74 -2.73
C GLU A 78 -1.04 -4.24 -2.53
N VAL A 79 0.05 -3.76 -3.10
CA VAL A 79 0.47 -2.37 -3.03
C VAL A 79 0.14 -1.69 -4.35
N PHE A 80 -0.74 -0.68 -4.29
CA PHE A 80 -1.15 0.09 -5.46
C PHE A 80 -0.29 1.33 -5.60
N LEU A 81 0.30 1.49 -6.78
CA LEU A 81 1.32 2.47 -7.11
C LEU A 81 0.81 3.39 -8.23
N ALA A 82 1.24 4.63 -8.19
CA ALA A 82 1.19 5.56 -9.32
C ALA A 82 2.61 5.87 -9.77
N ARG A 83 2.82 6.20 -11.05
CA ARG A 83 4.09 6.75 -11.50
C ARG A 83 4.27 8.13 -10.88
N LEU A 84 5.49 8.46 -10.46
CA LEU A 84 5.75 9.74 -9.78
C LEU A 84 5.35 10.95 -10.65
N GLU A 85 5.54 10.85 -11.96
CA GLU A 85 5.20 11.91 -12.92
C GLU A 85 3.70 12.21 -13.02
N GLU A 86 2.85 11.21 -12.77
CA GLU A 86 1.39 11.34 -12.82
C GLU A 86 0.78 11.67 -11.45
N TRP A 87 1.55 11.52 -10.36
CA TRP A 87 1.04 11.63 -9.00
C TRP A 87 0.31 12.95 -8.69
N GLY A 88 0.74 14.05 -9.32
CA GLY A 88 0.08 15.35 -9.16
C GLY A 88 -1.36 15.41 -9.68
N GLU A 89 -1.76 14.45 -10.52
CA GLU A 89 -3.11 14.33 -11.09
C GLU A 89 -4.02 13.42 -10.25
N PHE A 90 -3.46 12.65 -9.32
CA PHE A 90 -4.23 11.76 -8.47
C PHE A 90 -4.88 12.55 -7.32
N GLU A 91 -6.21 12.52 -7.25
CA GLU A 91 -6.91 12.93 -6.02
C GLU A 91 -6.57 12.01 -4.86
N GLU A 92 -6.91 12.39 -3.63
CA GLU A 92 -6.79 11.47 -2.49
C GLU A 92 -7.67 10.22 -2.71
N ALA A 93 -7.10 9.03 -2.47
CA ALA A 93 -7.83 7.77 -2.66
C ALA A 93 -9.03 7.70 -1.71
N GLU A 94 -10.16 7.18 -2.20
CA GLU A 94 -11.40 7.15 -1.43
C GLU A 94 -11.27 6.29 -0.18
N GLU A 95 -10.54 5.17 -0.25
CA GLU A 95 -10.25 4.33 0.92
C GLU A 95 -9.41 5.08 1.98
N VAL A 96 -8.53 5.99 1.55
CA VAL A 96 -7.76 6.85 2.48
C VAL A 96 -8.67 7.85 3.16
N LYS A 97 -9.60 8.48 2.42
CA LYS A 97 -10.60 9.39 2.99
C LYS A 97 -11.47 8.67 4.02
N GLN A 98 -11.99 7.50 3.67
CA GLN A 98 -12.82 6.68 4.56
C GLN A 98 -12.07 6.29 5.84
N VAL A 99 -10.80 5.89 5.74
CA VAL A 99 -10.00 5.57 6.93
C VAL A 99 -9.81 6.82 7.79
N LYS A 100 -9.51 7.98 7.22
CA LYS A 100 -9.40 9.23 8.00
C LYS A 100 -10.71 9.55 8.72
N GLU A 101 -11.85 9.45 8.03
CA GLU A 101 -13.17 9.72 8.58
C GLU A 101 -13.58 8.71 9.67
N THR A 102 -13.19 7.45 9.53
CA THR A 102 -13.56 6.39 10.49
C THR A 102 -12.62 6.33 11.70
N TYR A 103 -11.32 6.59 11.53
CA TYR A 103 -10.34 6.50 12.61
C TYR A 103 -10.19 7.79 13.43
N TRP A 104 -10.29 8.97 12.83
CA TRP A 104 -10.04 10.26 13.51
C TRP A 104 -11.06 10.63 14.62
N PRO A 105 -12.37 10.35 14.47
CA PRO A 105 -13.35 10.62 15.55
C PRO A 105 -13.20 9.69 16.75
N THR A 106 -12.70 8.47 16.52
CA THR A 106 -12.59 7.44 17.56
C THR A 106 -11.39 7.67 18.49
N TYR A 107 -10.33 8.31 17.98
CA TYR A 107 -9.13 8.65 18.78
C TYR A 107 -9.24 10.02 19.45
N SER A 108 -9.87 11.01 18.81
CA SER A 108 -10.06 12.36 19.38
C SER A 108 -11.00 12.38 20.60
N LYS A 109 -11.89 11.39 20.76
CA LYS A 109 -12.74 11.25 21.96
C LYS A 109 -12.01 10.73 23.21
N LYS A 110 -10.78 10.22 23.11
CA LYS A 110 -10.06 9.62 24.26
C LYS A 110 -9.01 10.51 24.94
N LEU A 111 -8.89 11.79 24.60
CA LEU A 111 -7.88 12.68 25.19
C LEU A 111 -8.42 14.05 25.61
N ILE A 112 -9.40 14.04 26.51
CA ILE A 112 -9.50 15.07 27.56
C ILE A 112 -9.75 14.33 28.88
N ARG A 113 -8.72 13.66 29.41
CA ARG A 113 -8.67 13.47 30.86
C ARG A 113 -8.29 14.83 31.43
N GLU A 114 -9.29 15.55 31.91
CA GLU A 114 -9.08 16.75 32.72
C GLU A 114 -8.05 16.41 33.80
N ARG A 115 -6.97 17.19 33.88
CA ARG A 115 -6.03 17.08 35.00
C ARG A 115 -6.83 17.37 36.28
N PRO A 116 -6.77 16.54 37.32
CA PRO A 116 -7.31 16.94 38.60
C PRO A 116 -6.55 18.19 39.04
N LEU A 117 -7.27 19.29 39.24
CA LEU A 117 -6.76 20.49 39.89
C LEU A 117 -6.31 20.08 41.30
N ALA A 118 -5.04 20.37 41.59
CA ALA A 118 -4.43 20.20 42.90
C ALA A 118 -5.01 21.18 43.92
#